data_AF-A0AA40KFT0-F1
#
_entry.id   AF-A0AA40KFT0-F1
#
_cell.length_a   1.000
_cell.length_b   1.000
_cell.length_c   1.000
_cell.angle_alpha   90.00
_cell.angle_beta   90.00
_cell.angle_gamma   90.00
#
_symmetry.space_group_name_H-M   'P 1'
#
loop_
_entity.id
_entity.type
_entity.pdbx_description
1 polymer ?
#
loop_
_entity_poly.entity_id
_entity_poly.type
_entity_poly.pdbx_seq_one_letter_code
_entity_poly.pdbx_strand_id
1 'polypeptide(L)'
;MDDAEAAKSEAETEREECEDEDAPITTTTKNALITTQLGPCDIYPHRVKVSIVGVGKIGIACAIAILMRRMASEVCLIDHDANKASAEAEDIQHVGVFLGCPLVTGTSEISTVKESAVVIVCTNEIAPGEKPNVKHNLKVFKKIIPAVARFACKSVLLIVTQPNEVMSYVAWKLSGFPSNRVLGVGTVTDCARFQDYLSRRVNVARSSVSCMVVGSQGDMAVPIWSSIHVGGMKLRDINPRIGEQDDPEKWYEIADNVKNVGAQLEGKKGSCCWGVAVSTAEIVDAIVRNTKVVLPASTHILSCAHGTDKDVYMSVPCVIGREGVYCTVRQKLSEQEKSAVQTCADSIRGILRECGILQETNNEAEQ
;
A
#
# COMPACT_ATOMS: atom_id res chain seq x y z
N MET A 1 9.76 -70.58 58.60
CA MET A 1 8.55 -70.66 57.75
C MET A 1 7.40 -70.12 58.58
N ASP A 2 7.43 -68.85 58.98
CA ASP A 2 7.62 -67.62 58.17
C ASP A 2 6.52 -67.45 57.14
N ASP A 3 5.92 -66.26 57.19
CA ASP A 3 5.09 -65.59 56.19
C ASP A 3 3.63 -66.06 56.05
N ALA A 4 2.80 -65.77 57.05
CA ALA A 4 1.34 -65.65 56.85
C ALA A 4 0.58 -64.75 57.85
N GLU A 5 1.27 -64.00 58.72
CA GLU A 5 0.62 -63.26 59.83
C GLU A 5 0.92 -61.74 59.83
N ALA A 6 1.25 -61.18 58.67
CA ALA A 6 1.52 -59.75 58.49
C ALA A 6 0.74 -59.10 57.32
N ALA A 7 -0.34 -59.73 56.84
CA ALA A 7 -1.15 -59.21 55.72
C ALA A 7 -2.65 -59.05 56.10
N LYS A 8 -2.94 -58.75 57.38
CA LYS A 8 -4.30 -58.59 57.91
C LYS A 8 -4.58 -57.23 58.56
N SER A 9 -3.77 -56.22 58.29
CA SER A 9 -3.94 -54.87 58.87
C SER A 9 -3.99 -53.71 57.86
N GLU A 10 -4.22 -53.97 56.57
CA GLU A 10 -4.39 -52.91 55.56
C GLU A 10 -5.70 -53.07 54.77
N ALA A 11 -6.74 -53.63 55.40
CA ALA A 11 -8.06 -53.83 54.79
C ALA A 11 -9.17 -52.93 55.37
N GLU A 12 -8.85 -51.94 56.20
CA GLU A 12 -9.85 -51.08 56.87
C GLU A 12 -9.42 -49.61 56.97
N THR A 13 -9.10 -48.96 55.85
CA THR A 13 -9.03 -47.49 55.63
C THR A 13 -8.48 -47.35 54.21
N GLU A 14 -9.12 -46.77 53.20
CA GLU A 14 -10.11 -45.72 53.12
C GLU A 14 -11.10 -46.10 52.01
N ARG A 15 -12.40 -46.10 52.33
CA ARG A 15 -13.40 -45.75 51.32
C ARG A 15 -13.27 -44.24 51.16
N GLU A 16 -12.33 -43.79 50.34
CA GLU A 16 -12.40 -42.42 49.85
C GLU A 16 -13.64 -42.33 48.99
N GLU A 17 -14.59 -41.58 49.51
CA GLU A 17 -15.75 -41.07 48.82
C GLU A 17 -15.26 -40.49 47.49
N CYS A 18 -15.69 -41.07 46.37
CA CYS A 18 -15.85 -40.27 45.16
C CYS A 18 -16.99 -39.30 45.45
N GLU A 19 -16.70 -38.25 46.22
CA GLU A 19 -17.32 -36.96 46.02
C GLU A 19 -16.94 -36.55 44.60
N ASP A 20 -17.70 -37.05 43.62
CA ASP A 20 -17.96 -36.26 42.42
C ASP A 20 -18.54 -34.96 42.97
N GLU A 21 -17.66 -33.97 43.18
CA GLU A 21 -18.08 -32.61 43.46
C GLU A 21 -19.10 -32.26 42.39
N ASP A 22 -20.32 -32.07 42.87
CA ASP A 22 -21.51 -31.58 42.19
C ASP A 22 -21.29 -30.12 41.75
N ALA A 23 -20.13 -29.83 41.15
CA ALA A 23 -19.91 -28.62 40.40
C ALA A 23 -20.81 -28.75 39.18
N PRO A 24 -21.84 -27.89 39.02
CA PRO A 24 -22.66 -27.96 37.83
C PRO A 24 -21.72 -27.78 36.64
N ILE A 25 -21.57 -28.83 35.83
CA ILE A 25 -20.97 -28.73 34.50
C ILE A 25 -21.92 -27.80 33.76
N THR A 26 -21.66 -26.50 33.88
CA THR A 26 -22.38 -25.46 33.17
C THR A 26 -21.96 -25.61 31.74
N THR A 27 -22.62 -26.54 31.06
CA THR A 27 -22.44 -26.79 29.65
C THR A 27 -22.90 -25.52 28.96
N THR A 28 -21.94 -24.64 28.65
CA THR A 28 -22.24 -23.42 27.92
C THR A 28 -22.81 -23.83 26.56
N THR A 29 -23.71 -23.02 26.00
CA THR A 29 -24.23 -23.24 24.64
C THR A 29 -23.09 -23.46 23.64
N LYS A 30 -21.96 -22.75 23.81
CA LYS A 30 -20.74 -22.92 23.01
C LYS A 30 -20.18 -24.35 23.11
N ASN A 31 -19.99 -24.86 24.33
CA ASN A 31 -19.40 -26.19 24.56
C ASN A 31 -20.36 -27.33 24.18
N ALA A 32 -21.68 -27.10 24.28
CA ALA A 32 -22.69 -28.03 23.76
C ALA A 32 -22.72 -28.08 22.23
N LEU A 33 -22.54 -26.93 21.58
CA LEU A 33 -22.63 -26.78 20.13
C LEU A 33 -21.35 -27.20 19.40
N ILE A 34 -20.18 -26.94 19.97
CA ILE A 34 -18.88 -27.07 19.29
C ILE A 34 -18.09 -28.21 19.92
N THR A 35 -17.72 -29.19 19.09
CA THR A 35 -16.74 -30.22 19.45
C THR A 35 -15.41 -29.92 18.76
N THR A 36 -14.33 -29.94 19.53
CA THR A 36 -13.00 -29.49 19.08
C THR A 36 -12.12 -30.70 18.79
N GLN A 37 -11.71 -30.90 17.52
CA GLN A 37 -10.84 -32.03 17.11
C GLN A 37 -9.34 -31.70 17.04
N LEU A 38 -8.99 -30.42 16.88
CA LEU A 38 -7.62 -29.91 16.89
C LEU A 38 -7.49 -28.93 18.07
N GLY A 39 -6.30 -28.78 18.66
CA GLY A 39 -6.04 -27.79 19.73
C GLY A 39 -6.50 -26.36 19.35
N PRO A 40 -6.53 -25.38 20.28
CA PRO A 40 -7.18 -24.09 20.07
C PRO A 40 -6.80 -23.51 18.71
N CYS A 41 -7.74 -23.56 17.76
CA CYS A 41 -7.60 -22.90 16.49
C CYS A 41 -7.80 -21.43 16.83
N ASP A 42 -6.75 -20.61 16.69
CA ASP A 42 -6.91 -19.16 16.73
C ASP A 42 -8.08 -18.84 15.79
N ILE A 43 -9.10 -18.14 16.29
CA ILE A 43 -10.36 -17.91 15.55
C ILE A 43 -10.07 -17.25 14.19
N TYR A 44 -8.87 -16.67 14.04
CA TYR A 44 -8.34 -16.21 12.77
C TYR A 44 -6.82 -16.45 12.66
N PRO A 45 -6.35 -17.59 12.10
CA PRO A 45 -4.94 -17.83 11.85
C PRO A 45 -4.59 -17.23 10.48
N HIS A 46 -4.29 -15.94 10.44
CA HIS A 46 -4.48 -15.11 9.25
C HIS A 46 -3.64 -15.54 8.03
N ARG A 47 -4.32 -15.92 6.93
CA ARG A 47 -3.68 -16.26 5.65
C ARG A 47 -3.05 -15.05 4.96
N VAL A 48 -3.63 -13.86 5.15
CA VAL A 48 -3.12 -12.56 4.68
C VAL A 48 -3.58 -11.46 5.63
N LYS A 49 -2.62 -10.73 6.22
CA LYS A 49 -2.86 -9.56 7.05
C LYS A 49 -2.41 -8.28 6.35
N VAL A 50 -3.22 -7.23 6.39
CA VAL A 50 -2.87 -5.89 5.89
C VAL A 50 -3.06 -4.86 7.02
N SER A 51 -2.03 -4.05 7.28
CA SER A 51 -2.13 -2.96 8.25
C SER A 51 -2.20 -1.62 7.54
N ILE A 52 -3.01 -0.70 8.08
CA ILE A 52 -3.18 0.65 7.55
C ILE A 52 -2.87 1.65 8.66
N VAL A 53 -1.81 2.43 8.49
CA VAL A 53 -1.41 3.49 9.41
C VAL A 53 -2.01 4.82 8.94
N GLY A 54 -2.95 5.34 9.72
CA GLY A 54 -3.76 6.53 9.42
C GLY A 54 -5.19 6.16 9.03
N VAL A 55 -6.17 6.48 9.88
CA VAL A 55 -7.62 6.26 9.68
C VAL A 55 -8.33 7.54 9.21
N GLY A 56 -7.66 8.29 8.33
CA GLY A 56 -8.29 9.34 7.54
C GLY A 56 -9.24 8.77 6.47
N LYS A 57 -9.91 9.64 5.72
CA LYS A 57 -10.76 9.27 4.56
C LYS A 57 -10.04 8.34 3.57
N ILE A 58 -8.76 8.56 3.27
CA ILE A 58 -7.93 7.72 2.39
C ILE A 58 -7.67 6.37 3.05
N GLY A 59 -7.31 6.34 4.34
CA GLY A 59 -7.05 5.10 5.08
C GLY A 59 -8.27 4.19 5.12
N ILE A 60 -9.43 4.74 5.50
CA ILE A 60 -10.69 4.01 5.52
C ILE A 60 -11.12 3.59 4.11
N ALA A 61 -10.98 4.46 3.10
CA ALA A 61 -11.26 4.08 1.72
C ALA A 61 -10.36 2.92 1.24
N CYS A 62 -9.06 2.92 1.61
CA CYS A 62 -8.16 1.80 1.33
C CYS A 62 -8.63 0.52 2.02
N ALA A 63 -9.00 0.59 3.30
CA ALA A 63 -9.53 -0.56 4.05
C ALA A 63 -10.75 -1.17 3.35
N ILE A 64 -11.74 -0.35 3.01
CA ILE A 64 -12.95 -0.78 2.31
C ILE A 64 -12.63 -1.36 0.93
N ALA A 65 -11.77 -0.72 0.14
CA ALA A 65 -11.38 -1.23 -1.18
C ALA A 65 -10.71 -2.61 -1.09
N ILE A 66 -9.91 -2.85 -0.05
CA ILE A 66 -9.24 -4.13 0.22
C ILE A 66 -10.24 -5.21 0.64
N LEU A 67 -11.14 -4.87 1.57
CA LEU A 67 -12.14 -5.77 2.12
C LEU A 67 -13.20 -6.15 1.09
N MET A 68 -13.69 -5.21 0.27
CA MET A 68 -14.68 -5.48 -0.77
C MET A 68 -14.15 -6.45 -1.85
N ARG A 69 -12.85 -6.42 -2.13
CA ARG A 69 -12.18 -7.38 -3.03
C ARG A 69 -11.72 -8.66 -2.32
N ARG A 70 -11.99 -8.78 -1.02
CA ARG A 70 -11.66 -9.94 -0.18
C ARG A 70 -10.17 -10.33 -0.23
N MET A 71 -9.30 -9.32 -0.27
CA MET A 71 -7.86 -9.52 -0.39
C MET A 71 -7.18 -9.88 0.93
N ALA A 72 -7.77 -9.50 2.06
CA ALA A 72 -7.21 -9.70 3.39
C ALA A 72 -8.19 -10.46 4.28
N SER A 73 -7.67 -11.42 5.06
CA SER A 73 -8.40 -12.07 6.15
C SER A 73 -8.30 -11.29 7.46
N GLU A 74 -7.34 -10.36 7.55
CA GLU A 74 -7.16 -9.44 8.66
C GLU A 74 -6.84 -8.04 8.13
N VAL A 75 -7.55 -7.03 8.63
CA VAL A 75 -7.20 -5.62 8.46
C VAL A 75 -7.00 -4.99 9.82
N CYS A 76 -5.83 -4.40 10.03
CA CYS A 76 -5.52 -3.67 11.26
C CYS A 76 -5.41 -2.18 10.97
N LEU A 77 -6.31 -1.40 11.55
CA LEU A 77 -6.36 0.05 11.46
C LEU A 77 -5.58 0.66 12.63
N ILE A 78 -4.58 1.48 12.31
CA ILE A 78 -3.67 2.04 13.30
C ILE A 78 -3.70 3.55 13.21
N ASP A 79 -4.04 4.22 14.31
CA ASP A 79 -4.03 5.67 14.38
C ASP A 79 -3.62 6.17 15.77
N HIS A 80 -3.14 7.42 15.86
CA HIS A 80 -2.87 8.05 17.15
C HIS A 80 -4.15 8.23 17.97
N ASP A 81 -5.29 8.42 17.30
CA ASP A 81 -6.62 8.39 17.93
C ASP A 81 -7.13 6.95 17.98
N ALA A 82 -6.85 6.28 19.10
CA ALA A 82 -7.25 4.89 19.34
C ALA A 82 -8.78 4.71 19.29
N ASN A 83 -9.53 5.68 19.81
CA ASN A 83 -11.00 5.62 19.86
C ASN A 83 -11.58 5.69 18.45
N LYS A 84 -11.04 6.57 17.61
CA LYS A 84 -11.45 6.65 16.21
C LYS A 84 -11.09 5.37 15.46
N ALA A 85 -9.87 4.87 15.62
CA ALA A 85 -9.44 3.64 14.96
C ALA A 85 -10.31 2.44 15.36
N SER A 86 -10.61 2.28 16.66
CA SER A 86 -11.47 1.19 17.16
C SER A 86 -12.90 1.33 16.68
N ALA A 87 -13.47 2.53 16.67
CA ALA A 87 -14.84 2.77 16.21
C ALA A 87 -15.01 2.45 14.71
N GLU A 88 -14.08 2.91 13.86
CA GLU A 88 -14.09 2.61 12.43
C GLU A 88 -13.94 1.09 12.18
N ALA A 89 -13.07 0.42 12.95
CA ALA A 89 -12.89 -1.02 12.84
C ALA A 89 -14.15 -1.80 13.26
N GLU A 90 -14.79 -1.40 14.37
CA GLU A 90 -16.01 -2.03 14.89
C GLU A 90 -17.18 -1.87 13.93
N ASP A 91 -17.35 -0.68 13.35
CA ASP A 91 -18.39 -0.42 12.33
C ASP A 91 -18.22 -1.35 11.11
N ILE A 92 -17.00 -1.48 10.60
CA ILE A 92 -16.69 -2.41 9.50
C ILE A 92 -16.89 -3.88 9.94
N GLN A 93 -16.47 -4.24 11.16
CA GLN A 93 -16.55 -5.60 11.69
C GLN A 93 -17.99 -6.08 11.83
N HIS A 94 -18.94 -5.21 12.21
CA HIS A 94 -20.37 -5.54 12.32
C HIS A 94 -20.96 -6.08 11.01
N VAL A 95 -20.52 -5.54 9.87
CA VAL A 95 -20.97 -5.97 8.53
C VAL A 95 -19.99 -6.92 7.85
N GLY A 96 -19.00 -7.44 8.58
CA GLY A 96 -17.93 -8.30 8.07
C GLY A 96 -18.42 -9.57 7.36
N VAL A 97 -19.64 -10.04 7.66
CA VAL A 97 -20.28 -11.18 6.97
C VAL A 97 -20.39 -10.98 5.46
N PHE A 98 -20.62 -9.74 5.00
CA PHE A 98 -20.72 -9.42 3.57
C PHE A 98 -19.34 -9.23 2.92
N LEU A 99 -18.31 -9.04 3.73
CA LEU A 99 -16.91 -8.81 3.33
C LEU A 99 -16.06 -10.09 3.32
N GLY A 100 -16.67 -11.26 3.54
CA GLY A 100 -15.96 -12.54 3.61
C GLY A 100 -15.44 -12.90 5.01
N CYS A 101 -16.09 -12.37 6.05
CA CYS A 101 -15.76 -12.58 7.46
C CYS A 101 -14.29 -12.29 7.84
N PRO A 102 -13.73 -11.12 7.45
CA PRO A 102 -12.40 -10.73 7.89
C PRO A 102 -12.43 -10.35 9.38
N LEU A 103 -11.26 -10.45 10.03
CA LEU A 103 -11.02 -9.77 11.30
C LEU A 103 -10.61 -8.32 11.01
N VAL A 104 -11.31 -7.36 11.58
CA VAL A 104 -10.99 -5.94 11.48
C VAL A 104 -10.77 -5.41 12.89
N THR A 105 -9.57 -4.89 13.15
CA THR A 105 -9.19 -4.35 14.45
C THR A 105 -8.73 -2.90 14.31
N GLY A 106 -8.92 -2.12 15.36
CA GLY A 106 -8.53 -0.72 15.44
C GLY A 106 -7.78 -0.43 16.73
N THR A 107 -6.63 0.22 16.65
CA THR A 107 -5.75 0.46 17.81
C THR A 107 -4.79 1.62 17.56
N SER A 108 -4.11 2.09 18.61
CA SER A 108 -2.95 2.97 18.50
C SER A 108 -1.61 2.24 18.64
N GLU A 109 -1.66 0.93 18.94
CA GLU A 109 -0.46 0.14 19.20
C GLU A 109 0.18 -0.33 17.89
N ILE A 110 1.31 0.28 17.52
CA ILE A 110 2.03 -0.05 16.28
C ILE A 110 2.59 -1.49 16.25
N SER A 111 2.70 -2.18 17.39
CA SER A 111 3.18 -3.58 17.44
C SER A 111 2.25 -4.55 16.69
N THR A 112 0.98 -4.16 16.54
CA THR A 112 -0.07 -4.94 15.87
C THR A 112 0.14 -5.09 14.37
N VAL A 113 1.09 -4.35 13.76
CA VAL A 113 1.56 -4.57 12.37
C VAL A 113 2.32 -5.86 12.17
N LYS A 114 2.66 -6.59 13.25
CA LYS A 114 3.36 -7.86 13.18
C LYS A 114 2.64 -8.81 12.21
N GLU A 115 3.44 -9.50 11.39
CA GLU A 115 3.00 -10.49 10.39
C GLU A 115 2.16 -9.94 9.22
N SER A 116 2.04 -8.61 9.09
CA SER A 116 1.40 -8.01 7.92
C SER A 116 2.16 -8.32 6.64
N ALA A 117 1.44 -8.74 5.60
CA ALA A 117 1.97 -8.88 4.25
C ALA A 117 2.27 -7.51 3.65
N VAL A 118 1.37 -6.54 3.88
CA VAL A 118 1.51 -5.16 3.43
C VAL A 118 1.20 -4.22 4.59
N VAL A 119 2.03 -3.19 4.78
CA VAL A 119 1.74 -2.06 5.67
C VAL A 119 1.58 -0.81 4.81
N ILE A 120 0.35 -0.28 4.79
CA ILE A 120 -0.03 0.91 4.05
C ILE A 120 0.10 2.12 4.96
N VAL A 121 0.78 3.18 4.51
CA VAL A 121 0.97 4.40 5.30
C VAL A 121 0.23 5.57 4.65
N CYS A 122 -0.84 6.00 5.30
CA CYS A 122 -1.82 7.01 4.87
C CYS A 122 -1.91 8.15 5.90
N THR A 123 -0.79 8.71 6.34
CA THR A 123 -0.79 9.77 7.36
C THR A 123 -1.01 11.15 6.76
N ASN A 124 -1.53 12.07 7.58
CA ASN A 124 -1.60 13.51 7.28
C ASN A 124 -2.39 13.81 6.01
N GLU A 125 -3.70 13.56 6.05
CA GLU A 125 -4.61 14.00 4.99
C GLU A 125 -4.50 15.50 4.78
N ILE A 126 -4.40 15.89 3.51
CA ILE A 126 -4.23 17.28 3.13
C ILE A 126 -5.62 17.90 3.00
N ALA A 127 -5.80 19.08 3.63
CA ALA A 127 -7.04 19.83 3.47
C ALA A 127 -7.11 20.43 2.05
N PRO A 128 -8.31 20.63 1.49
CA PRO A 128 -8.45 21.14 0.13
C PRO A 128 -7.75 22.49 -0.03
N GLY A 129 -6.83 22.59 -1.01
CA GLY A 129 -6.06 23.81 -1.29
C GLY A 129 -4.76 23.98 -0.50
N GLU A 130 -4.46 23.08 0.44
CA GLU A 130 -3.18 23.08 1.15
C GLU A 130 -2.10 22.29 0.39
N LYS A 131 -0.84 22.70 0.55
CA LYS A 131 0.31 21.94 0.04
C LYS A 131 0.76 20.90 1.08
N PRO A 132 1.22 19.71 0.65
CA PRO A 132 1.79 18.72 1.55
C PRO A 132 2.93 19.31 2.41
N ASN A 133 2.82 19.19 3.74
CA ASN A 133 3.87 19.65 4.65
C ASN A 133 4.92 18.55 4.87
N VAL A 134 5.94 18.51 4.00
CA VAL A 134 7.01 17.50 4.04
C VAL A 134 7.72 17.46 5.39
N LYS A 135 7.99 18.62 6.01
CA LYS A 135 8.68 18.68 7.32
C LYS A 135 7.83 18.07 8.43
N HIS A 136 6.52 18.31 8.42
CA HIS A 136 5.60 17.68 9.35
C HIS A 136 5.52 16.16 9.12
N ASN A 137 5.35 15.74 7.86
CA ASN A 137 5.30 14.32 7.49
C ASN A 137 6.59 13.58 7.88
N LEU A 138 7.75 14.22 7.71
CA LEU A 138 9.04 13.68 8.14
C LEU A 138 9.09 13.45 9.66
N LYS A 139 8.55 14.36 10.48
CA LYS A 139 8.48 14.20 11.94
C LYS A 139 7.61 12.99 12.32
N VAL A 140 6.48 12.79 11.62
CA VAL A 140 5.62 11.62 11.83
C VAL A 140 6.33 10.34 11.40
N PHE A 141 6.93 10.32 10.20
CA PHE A 141 7.63 9.16 9.64
C PHE A 141 8.81 8.71 10.51
N LYS A 142 9.58 9.65 11.09
CA LYS A 142 10.67 9.34 12.03
C LYS A 142 10.21 8.56 13.27
N LYS A 143 8.93 8.67 13.65
CA LYS A 143 8.36 7.91 14.77
C LYS A 143 7.78 6.58 14.32
N ILE A 144 7.01 6.56 13.23
CA ILE A 144 6.23 5.39 12.83
C ILE A 144 7.05 4.36 12.04
N ILE A 145 7.87 4.79 11.07
CA ILE A 145 8.51 3.88 10.11
C ILE A 145 9.51 2.94 10.78
N PRO A 146 10.41 3.40 11.68
CA PRO A 146 11.32 2.49 12.39
C PRO A 146 10.58 1.46 13.25
N ALA A 147 9.45 1.85 13.87
CA ALA A 147 8.64 0.93 14.66
C ALA A 147 7.96 -0.13 13.78
N VAL A 148 7.41 0.28 12.63
CA VAL A 148 6.87 -0.66 11.63
C VAL A 148 7.95 -1.60 11.13
N ALA A 149 9.14 -1.10 10.79
CA ALA A 149 10.24 -1.93 10.31
C ALA A 149 10.69 -2.98 11.36
N ARG A 150 10.63 -2.62 12.65
CA ARG A 150 10.93 -3.52 13.77
C ARG A 150 9.90 -4.64 13.91
N PHE A 151 8.61 -4.33 13.86
CA PHE A 151 7.54 -5.29 14.12
C PHE A 151 7.10 -6.09 12.88
N ALA A 152 7.18 -5.48 11.69
CA ALA A 152 6.79 -6.06 10.40
C ALA A 152 7.99 -6.20 9.45
N CYS A 153 9.11 -6.75 9.91
CA CYS A 153 10.35 -6.82 9.14
C CYS A 153 10.27 -7.57 7.79
N LYS A 154 9.21 -8.36 7.58
CA LYS A 154 8.94 -9.12 6.35
C LYS A 154 7.91 -8.45 5.42
N SER A 155 7.21 -7.41 5.87
CA SER A 155 6.15 -6.77 5.07
C SER A 155 6.70 -5.99 3.88
N VAL A 156 5.82 -5.73 2.91
CA VAL A 156 6.01 -4.65 1.94
C VAL A 156 5.42 -3.36 2.51
N LEU A 157 6.19 -2.26 2.48
CA LEU A 157 5.68 -0.93 2.81
C LEU A 157 5.10 -0.27 1.56
N LEU A 158 3.84 0.14 1.65
CA LEU A 158 3.15 0.88 0.59
C LEU A 158 2.79 2.28 1.08
N ILE A 159 3.52 3.27 0.58
CA ILE A 159 3.35 4.66 0.98
C ILE A 159 2.27 5.31 0.12
N VAL A 160 1.28 5.88 0.78
CA VAL A 160 0.20 6.67 0.17
C VAL A 160 0.39 8.15 0.50
N THR A 161 0.95 8.47 1.67
CA THR A 161 1.24 9.84 2.13
C THR A 161 1.96 10.67 1.06
N GLN A 162 1.48 11.88 0.81
CA GLN A 162 2.04 12.81 -0.17
C GLN A 162 3.10 13.76 0.45
N PRO A 163 4.05 14.31 -0.33
CA PRO A 163 4.33 13.99 -1.74
C PRO A 163 4.90 12.57 -1.86
N ASN A 164 4.30 11.75 -2.72
CA ASN A 164 4.41 10.30 -2.62
C ASN A 164 5.84 9.78 -2.80
N GLU A 165 6.53 10.24 -3.84
CA GLU A 165 7.91 9.88 -4.15
C GLU A 165 8.89 10.28 -3.03
N VAL A 166 8.73 11.50 -2.50
CA VAL A 166 9.56 12.04 -1.41
C VAL A 166 9.36 11.23 -0.13
N MET A 167 8.10 10.95 0.23
CA MET A 167 7.78 10.18 1.43
C MET A 167 8.15 8.70 1.29
N SER A 168 8.13 8.15 0.08
CA SER A 168 8.62 6.80 -0.22
C SER A 168 10.12 6.69 -0.04
N TYR A 169 10.89 7.68 -0.52
CA TYR A 169 12.33 7.77 -0.24
C TYR A 169 12.62 7.83 1.27
N VAL A 170 11.88 8.68 2.00
CA VAL A 170 12.04 8.82 3.45
C VAL A 170 11.72 7.51 4.17
N ALA A 171 10.62 6.84 3.80
CA ALA A 171 10.26 5.55 4.37
C ALA A 171 11.33 4.49 4.10
N TRP A 172 11.91 4.47 2.90
CA TRP A 172 13.00 3.56 2.57
C TRP A 172 14.23 3.80 3.45
N LYS A 173 14.68 5.06 3.58
CA LYS A 173 15.83 5.40 4.42
C LYS A 173 15.59 5.12 5.90
N LEU A 174 14.39 5.39 6.42
CA LEU A 174 14.07 5.19 7.84
C LEU A 174 13.80 3.72 8.21
N SER A 175 13.29 2.91 7.28
CA SER A 175 12.99 1.50 7.54
C SER A 175 14.22 0.60 7.48
N GLY A 176 15.23 0.97 6.69
CA GLY A 176 16.36 0.09 6.39
C GLY A 176 15.98 -1.12 5.53
N PHE A 177 14.77 -1.12 4.93
CA PHE A 177 14.33 -2.19 4.05
C PHE A 177 15.08 -2.14 2.71
N PRO A 178 15.18 -3.27 1.99
CA PRO A 178 15.63 -3.23 0.61
C PRO A 178 14.59 -2.45 -0.23
N SER A 179 15.06 -1.71 -1.22
CA SER A 179 14.22 -0.76 -1.97
C SER A 179 13.04 -1.43 -2.68
N ASN A 180 13.15 -2.70 -3.06
CA ASN A 180 12.05 -3.44 -3.68
C ASN A 180 10.84 -3.61 -2.75
N ARG A 181 11.01 -3.55 -1.42
CA ARG A 181 9.93 -3.69 -0.43
C ARG A 181 9.38 -2.37 0.07
N VAL A 182 9.80 -1.24 -0.51
CA VAL A 182 9.24 0.09 -0.20
C VAL A 182 8.75 0.71 -1.48
N LEU A 183 7.42 0.74 -1.65
CA LEU A 183 6.75 1.28 -2.81
C LEU A 183 5.95 2.51 -2.40
N GLY A 184 5.84 3.46 -3.31
CA GLY A 184 4.76 4.44 -3.28
C GLY A 184 3.67 4.08 -4.29
N VAL A 185 2.43 4.50 -4.02
CA VAL A 185 1.32 4.36 -4.99
C VAL A 185 1.67 5.00 -6.33
N GLY A 186 2.42 6.10 -6.30
CA GLY A 186 2.95 6.72 -7.49
C GLY A 186 1.87 7.23 -8.45
N THR A 187 2.08 7.02 -9.74
CA THR A 187 1.22 7.50 -10.82
C THR A 187 0.17 6.47 -11.26
N VAL A 188 -0.14 5.43 -10.47
CA VAL A 188 -1.19 4.44 -10.82
C VAL A 188 -2.54 5.11 -11.05
N THR A 189 -2.94 6.05 -10.18
CA THR A 189 -4.19 6.81 -10.35
C THR A 189 -4.15 7.72 -11.58
N ASP A 190 -3.02 8.37 -11.85
CA ASP A 190 -2.86 9.25 -13.01
C ASP A 190 -2.87 8.46 -14.32
N CYS A 191 -2.30 7.25 -14.32
CA CYS A 191 -2.37 6.33 -15.44
C CYS A 191 -3.82 5.88 -15.73
N ALA A 192 -4.60 5.55 -14.69
CA ALA A 192 -6.02 5.22 -14.84
C ALA A 192 -6.84 6.39 -15.40
N ARG A 193 -6.57 7.62 -14.95
CA ARG A 193 -7.18 8.85 -15.49
C ARG A 193 -6.80 9.07 -16.95
N PHE A 194 -5.53 8.90 -17.28
CA PHE A 194 -5.04 9.04 -18.64
C PHE A 194 -5.70 8.03 -19.58
N GLN A 195 -5.77 6.78 -19.16
CA GLN A 195 -6.47 5.70 -19.87
C GLN A 195 -7.95 6.04 -20.08
N ASP A 196 -8.63 6.59 -19.07
CA ASP A 196 -10.02 7.05 -19.18
C ASP A 196 -10.20 8.14 -20.26
N TYR A 197 -9.42 9.22 -20.20
CA TYR A 197 -9.52 10.29 -21.19
C TYR A 197 -9.22 9.83 -22.62
N LEU A 198 -8.16 9.02 -22.80
CA LEU A 198 -7.83 8.43 -24.10
C LEU A 198 -8.96 7.54 -24.61
N SER A 199 -9.51 6.68 -23.75
CA SER A 199 -10.58 5.74 -24.13
C SER A 199 -11.85 6.45 -24.57
N ARG A 200 -12.20 7.56 -23.92
CA ARG A 200 -13.36 8.40 -24.31
C ARG A 200 -13.12 9.06 -25.67
N ARG A 201 -11.90 9.50 -25.94
CA ARG A 201 -11.57 10.18 -27.20
C ARG A 201 -11.52 9.22 -28.39
N VAL A 202 -11.01 8.00 -28.19
CA VAL A 202 -10.99 6.94 -29.21
C VAL A 202 -12.33 6.16 -29.26
N ASN A 203 -13.21 6.38 -28.27
CA ASN A 203 -14.49 5.69 -28.10
C ASN A 203 -14.37 4.16 -28.01
N VAL A 204 -13.51 3.69 -27.11
CA VAL A 204 -13.30 2.27 -26.80
C VAL A 204 -13.35 2.04 -25.28
N ALA A 205 -13.43 0.78 -24.86
CA ALA A 205 -13.31 0.45 -23.44
C ALA A 205 -11.93 0.86 -22.89
N ARG A 206 -11.86 1.31 -21.63
CA ARG A 206 -10.60 1.69 -20.96
C ARG A 206 -9.56 0.58 -21.03
N SER A 207 -9.99 -0.66 -20.79
CA SER A 207 -9.13 -1.86 -20.85
C SER A 207 -8.53 -2.13 -22.23
N SER A 208 -9.08 -1.53 -23.29
CA SER A 208 -8.55 -1.65 -24.66
C SER A 208 -7.46 -0.63 -24.98
N VAL A 209 -7.23 0.37 -24.12
CA VAL A 209 -6.17 1.37 -24.28
C VAL A 209 -5.00 0.99 -23.39
N SER A 210 -3.81 0.84 -23.96
CA SER A 210 -2.58 0.63 -23.20
C SER A 210 -1.76 1.91 -23.18
N CYS A 211 -1.52 2.45 -21.98
CA CYS A 211 -0.75 3.67 -21.76
C CYS A 211 0.03 3.59 -20.44
N MET A 212 1.01 4.47 -20.27
CA MET A 212 1.77 4.63 -19.03
C MET A 212 1.97 6.11 -18.73
N VAL A 213 1.85 6.46 -17.46
CA VAL A 213 2.24 7.75 -16.90
C VAL A 213 3.32 7.46 -15.87
N VAL A 214 4.49 8.07 -16.01
CA VAL A 214 5.64 7.93 -15.11
C VAL A 214 5.94 9.26 -14.42
N GLY A 215 6.99 9.35 -13.60
CA GLY A 215 7.35 10.60 -12.94
C GLY A 215 6.82 10.68 -11.51
N SER A 216 6.35 11.84 -11.10
CA SER A 216 5.75 12.08 -9.79
C SER A 216 4.24 12.23 -9.93
N GLN A 217 3.50 11.81 -8.91
CA GLN A 217 2.06 12.04 -8.86
C GLN A 217 1.74 13.54 -9.02
N GLY A 218 0.72 13.90 -9.82
CA GLY A 218 0.26 15.28 -10.01
C GLY A 218 0.99 16.06 -11.11
N ASP A 219 1.39 17.31 -10.84
CA ASP A 219 1.87 18.27 -11.84
C ASP A 219 3.09 17.80 -12.64
N MET A 220 3.95 17.00 -11.99
CA MET A 220 5.17 16.43 -12.56
C MET A 220 4.97 15.03 -13.15
N ALA A 221 3.71 14.63 -13.38
CA ALA A 221 3.39 13.39 -14.08
C ALA A 221 3.78 13.50 -15.57
N VAL A 222 4.36 12.44 -16.12
CA VAL A 222 4.89 12.37 -17.48
C VAL A 222 4.16 11.27 -18.27
N PRO A 223 3.16 11.62 -19.09
CA PRO A 223 2.53 10.67 -20.00
C PRO A 223 3.49 10.21 -21.10
N ILE A 224 3.64 8.90 -21.29
CA ILE A 224 4.54 8.32 -22.29
C ILE A 224 3.79 8.05 -23.60
N TRP A 225 3.62 9.12 -24.38
CA TRP A 225 2.94 9.14 -25.68
C TRP A 225 3.55 8.16 -26.69
N SER A 226 4.88 7.96 -26.65
CA SER A 226 5.60 7.01 -27.50
C SER A 226 5.14 5.55 -27.38
N SER A 227 4.48 5.21 -26.27
CA SER A 227 4.08 3.83 -25.95
C SER A 227 2.58 3.56 -26.08
N ILE A 228 1.77 4.58 -26.34
CA ILE A 228 0.31 4.45 -26.34
C ILE A 228 -0.15 3.66 -27.56
N HIS A 229 -0.98 2.65 -27.31
CA HIS A 229 -1.53 1.82 -28.38
C HIS A 229 -2.92 1.28 -28.01
N VAL A 230 -3.69 0.96 -29.06
CA VAL A 230 -5.01 0.33 -28.97
C VAL A 230 -5.00 -0.89 -29.90
N GLY A 231 -5.31 -2.07 -29.36
CA GLY A 231 -5.30 -3.32 -30.14
C GLY A 231 -3.94 -3.64 -30.80
N GLY A 232 -2.84 -3.13 -30.25
CA GLY A 232 -1.48 -3.28 -30.80
C GLY A 232 -1.05 -2.18 -31.79
N MET A 233 -1.97 -1.31 -32.25
CA MET A 233 -1.64 -0.18 -33.13
C MET A 233 -1.22 1.03 -32.30
N LYS A 234 0.01 1.54 -32.51
CA LYS A 234 0.47 2.74 -31.80
C LYS A 234 -0.19 3.98 -32.37
N LEU A 235 -0.59 4.89 -31.50
CA LEU A 235 -1.20 6.14 -31.95
C LEU A 235 -0.20 7.01 -32.71
N ARG A 236 1.09 6.97 -32.36
CA ARG A 236 2.16 7.67 -33.08
C ARG A 236 2.42 7.18 -34.50
N ASP A 237 2.01 5.95 -34.83
CA ASP A 237 2.14 5.44 -36.20
C ASP A 237 1.08 6.08 -37.12
N ILE A 238 0.01 6.67 -36.54
CA ILE A 238 -1.07 7.36 -37.26
C ILE A 238 -0.86 8.88 -37.20
N ASN A 239 -0.65 9.43 -35.99
CA ASN A 239 -0.34 10.83 -35.74
C ASN A 239 1.05 10.92 -35.07
N PRO A 240 2.13 11.11 -35.85
CA PRO A 240 3.50 11.16 -35.31
C PRO A 240 3.72 12.24 -34.25
N ARG A 241 2.93 13.32 -34.29
CA ARG A 241 3.01 14.46 -33.38
C ARG A 241 2.06 14.35 -32.18
N ILE A 242 1.40 13.22 -32.00
CA ILE A 242 0.42 13.07 -30.92
C ILE A 242 1.04 13.38 -29.54
N GLY A 243 0.38 14.27 -28.80
CA GLY A 243 0.83 14.75 -27.50
C GLY A 243 1.87 15.87 -27.53
N GLU A 244 2.31 16.31 -28.71
CA GLU A 244 3.15 17.49 -28.90
C GLU A 244 2.29 18.76 -28.95
N GLN A 245 2.90 19.94 -28.72
CA GLN A 245 2.17 21.22 -28.67
C GLN A 245 1.64 21.66 -30.04
N ASP A 246 2.27 21.21 -31.13
CA ASP A 246 1.86 21.48 -32.50
C ASP A 246 1.03 20.34 -33.12
N ASP A 247 0.51 19.44 -32.27
CA ASP A 247 -0.48 18.43 -32.64
C ASP A 247 -1.79 19.11 -33.10
N PRO A 248 -2.19 18.98 -34.38
CA PRO A 248 -3.39 19.64 -34.90
C PRO A 248 -4.68 19.15 -34.23
N GLU A 249 -4.68 17.94 -33.68
CA GLU A 249 -5.81 17.39 -32.94
C GLU A 249 -5.78 17.76 -31.45
N LYS A 250 -4.69 18.36 -30.96
CA LYS A 250 -4.52 18.80 -29.57
C LYS A 250 -4.67 17.67 -28.54
N TRP A 251 -4.08 16.50 -28.79
CA TRP A 251 -4.09 15.42 -27.80
C TRP A 251 -3.32 15.78 -26.53
N TYR A 252 -2.39 16.74 -26.59
CA TYR A 252 -1.67 17.25 -25.43
C TYR A 252 -2.60 17.78 -24.32
N GLU A 253 -3.80 18.28 -24.66
CA GLU A 253 -4.80 18.73 -23.68
C GLU A 253 -5.21 17.61 -22.71
N ILE A 254 -5.13 16.35 -23.13
CA ILE A 254 -5.38 15.21 -22.24
C ILE A 254 -4.33 15.14 -21.14
N ALA A 255 -3.05 15.35 -21.46
CA ALA A 255 -1.98 15.34 -20.46
C ALA A 255 -2.19 16.45 -19.43
N ASP A 256 -2.56 17.65 -19.88
CA ASP A 256 -2.87 18.77 -18.99
C ASP A 256 -4.08 18.49 -18.10
N ASN A 257 -5.12 17.85 -18.65
CA ASN A 257 -6.28 17.42 -17.86
C ASN A 257 -5.89 16.39 -16.79
N VAL A 258 -5.04 15.41 -17.10
CA VAL A 258 -4.59 14.39 -16.13
C VAL A 258 -3.82 15.02 -14.97
N LYS A 259 -2.95 16.00 -15.25
CA LYS A 259 -2.20 16.71 -14.20
C LYS A 259 -3.14 17.49 -13.27
N ASN A 260 -4.13 18.16 -13.84
CA ASN A 260 -4.99 19.09 -13.11
C ASN A 260 -6.21 18.45 -12.45
N VAL A 261 -6.70 17.29 -12.92
CA VAL A 261 -7.97 16.71 -12.46
C VAL A 261 -7.97 16.38 -10.97
N GLY A 262 -6.82 16.03 -10.40
CA GLY A 262 -6.69 15.79 -8.96
C GLY A 262 -7.08 17.02 -8.15
N ALA A 263 -6.40 18.14 -8.39
CA ALA A 263 -6.66 19.42 -7.74
C ALA A 263 -8.08 19.94 -8.03
N GLN A 264 -8.58 19.76 -9.25
CA GLN A 264 -9.95 20.17 -9.60
C GLN A 264 -11.03 19.39 -8.82
N LEU A 265 -10.86 18.07 -8.67
CA LEU A 265 -11.79 17.26 -7.89
C LEU A 265 -11.70 17.62 -6.41
N GLU A 266 -10.50 17.86 -5.90
CA GLU A 266 -10.29 18.27 -4.50
C GLU A 266 -10.95 19.60 -4.19
N GLY A 267 -10.83 20.58 -5.08
CA GLY A 267 -11.52 21.87 -4.94
C GLY A 267 -13.04 21.77 -4.95
N LYS A 268 -13.61 20.72 -5.57
CA LYS A 268 -15.07 20.54 -5.69
C LYS A 268 -15.70 19.73 -4.55
N LYS A 269 -15.05 18.63 -4.13
CA LYS A 269 -15.62 17.67 -3.17
C LYS A 269 -14.80 17.51 -1.89
N GLY A 270 -13.71 18.25 -1.76
CA GLY A 270 -12.67 17.99 -0.77
C GLY A 270 -11.89 16.72 -1.07
N SER A 271 -11.47 15.98 -0.04
CA SER A 271 -10.56 14.82 -0.18
C SER A 271 -10.86 13.86 -1.35
N CYS A 272 -9.84 13.58 -2.17
CA CYS A 272 -9.87 12.65 -3.29
C CYS A 272 -9.46 11.23 -2.90
N CYS A 273 -10.19 10.61 -1.96
CA CYS A 273 -9.84 9.29 -1.43
C CYS A 273 -10.10 8.09 -2.36
N TRP A 274 -11.23 8.05 -3.08
CA TRP A 274 -11.67 6.84 -3.81
C TRP A 274 -10.69 6.34 -4.88
N GLY A 275 -10.23 7.24 -5.76
CA GLY A 275 -9.32 6.86 -6.85
C GLY A 275 -7.97 6.34 -6.33
N VAL A 276 -7.44 7.01 -5.29
CA VAL A 276 -6.20 6.61 -4.63
C VAL A 276 -6.36 5.28 -3.90
N ALA A 277 -7.48 5.09 -3.20
CA ALA A 277 -7.77 3.84 -2.48
C ALA A 277 -7.89 2.63 -3.40
N VAL A 278 -8.62 2.75 -4.51
CA VAL A 278 -8.72 1.68 -5.51
C VAL A 278 -7.37 1.41 -6.17
N SER A 279 -6.58 2.46 -6.46
CA SER A 279 -5.21 2.29 -6.99
C SER A 279 -4.28 1.60 -6.00
N THR A 280 -4.39 1.93 -4.71
CA THR A 280 -3.65 1.28 -3.63
C THR A 280 -4.05 -0.20 -3.54
N ALA A 281 -5.34 -0.48 -3.64
CA ALA A 281 -5.87 -1.84 -3.64
C ALA A 281 -5.38 -2.67 -4.84
N GLU A 282 -5.15 -2.09 -6.03
CA GLU A 282 -4.50 -2.80 -7.15
C GLU A 282 -3.05 -3.20 -6.86
N ILE A 283 -2.29 -2.37 -6.14
CA ILE A 283 -0.92 -2.71 -5.74
C ILE A 283 -0.93 -3.81 -4.67
N VAL A 284 -1.80 -3.68 -3.66
CA VAL A 284 -1.98 -4.71 -2.62
C VAL A 284 -2.36 -6.05 -3.23
N ASP A 285 -3.26 -6.03 -4.22
CA ASP A 285 -3.67 -7.21 -4.96
C ASP A 285 -2.50 -7.91 -5.64
N ALA A 286 -1.65 -7.15 -6.33
CA ALA A 286 -0.47 -7.64 -6.99
C ALA A 286 0.53 -8.30 -6.03
N ILE A 287 0.68 -7.73 -4.83
CA ILE A 287 1.56 -8.26 -3.78
C ILE A 287 0.96 -9.54 -3.20
N VAL A 288 -0.26 -9.50 -2.70
CA VAL A 288 -0.90 -10.61 -1.98
C VAL A 288 -1.07 -11.82 -2.89
N ARG A 289 -1.54 -11.62 -4.13
CA ARG A 289 -1.78 -12.69 -5.10
C ARG A 289 -0.56 -13.00 -5.97
N ASN A 290 0.54 -12.27 -5.81
CA ASN A 290 1.77 -12.43 -6.59
C ASN A 290 1.52 -12.40 -8.10
N THR A 291 0.72 -11.46 -8.59
CA THR A 291 0.21 -11.47 -9.98
C THR A 291 1.30 -11.13 -11.01
N LYS A 292 2.40 -10.48 -10.59
CA LYS A 292 3.46 -9.98 -11.48
C LYS A 292 2.94 -9.04 -12.56
N VAL A 293 1.88 -8.30 -12.26
CA VAL A 293 1.34 -7.25 -13.12
C VAL A 293 2.30 -6.06 -13.21
N VAL A 294 2.29 -5.36 -14.33
CA VAL A 294 3.05 -4.13 -14.53
C VAL A 294 2.20 -2.93 -14.13
N LEU A 295 2.63 -2.18 -13.11
CA LEU A 295 1.97 -0.95 -12.64
C LEU A 295 2.98 0.20 -12.50
N PRO A 296 2.61 1.46 -12.78
CA PRO A 296 3.50 2.60 -12.62
C PRO A 296 3.55 3.06 -11.15
N ALA A 297 4.28 2.29 -10.33
CA ALA A 297 4.46 2.56 -8.90
C ALA A 297 5.78 3.28 -8.63
N SER A 298 5.83 4.04 -7.53
CA SER A 298 7.04 4.74 -7.10
C SER A 298 8.03 3.75 -6.50
N THR A 299 9.26 3.72 -7.02
CA THR A 299 10.34 2.86 -6.52
C THR A 299 11.70 3.53 -6.68
N HIS A 300 12.74 2.95 -6.07
CA HIS A 300 14.11 3.40 -6.26
C HIS A 300 14.61 3.08 -7.66
N ILE A 301 15.06 4.11 -8.37
CA ILE A 301 15.66 4.00 -9.69
C ILE A 301 17.13 4.39 -9.56
N LEU A 302 18.01 3.54 -10.08
CA LEU A 302 19.45 3.82 -10.14
C LEU A 302 19.76 4.81 -11.28
N SER A 303 20.85 5.57 -11.13
CA SER A 303 21.43 6.40 -12.18
C SER A 303 21.50 5.66 -13.52
N CYS A 304 21.27 6.41 -14.60
CA CYS A 304 21.23 5.95 -15.99
C CYS A 304 20.06 4.99 -16.32
N ALA A 305 19.16 4.71 -15.39
CA ALA A 305 17.95 3.95 -15.65
C ALA A 305 16.77 4.88 -16.00
N HIS A 306 15.98 4.46 -16.99
CA HIS A 306 14.73 5.13 -17.39
C HIS A 306 14.85 6.64 -17.73
N GLY A 307 16.03 7.13 -18.11
CA GLY A 307 16.24 8.53 -18.52
C GLY A 307 16.65 9.47 -17.38
N THR A 308 17.05 8.94 -16.22
CA THR A 308 17.60 9.75 -15.12
C THR A 308 19.13 9.70 -15.08
N ASP A 309 19.76 10.82 -14.71
CA ASP A 309 21.21 10.95 -14.52
C ASP A 309 21.69 10.43 -13.15
N LYS A 310 20.81 10.43 -12.14
CA LYS A 310 21.10 10.11 -10.75
C LYS A 310 20.00 9.25 -10.14
N ASP A 311 20.31 8.68 -8.99
CA ASP A 311 19.37 7.90 -8.20
C ASP A 311 18.19 8.77 -7.74
N VAL A 312 16.97 8.22 -7.84
CA VAL A 312 15.75 8.92 -7.41
C VAL A 312 14.65 7.90 -7.09
N TYR A 313 13.74 8.25 -6.17
CA TYR A 313 12.45 7.57 -6.09
C TYR A 313 11.47 8.23 -7.05
N MET A 314 10.92 7.47 -7.98
CA MET A 314 10.00 7.99 -8.99
C MET A 314 9.12 6.86 -9.50
N SER A 315 7.94 7.20 -9.99
CA SER A 315 7.04 6.24 -10.60
C SER A 315 7.55 5.80 -11.96
N VAL A 316 7.73 4.50 -12.13
CA VAL A 316 8.08 3.83 -13.40
C VAL A 316 7.34 2.50 -13.49
N PRO A 317 7.22 1.90 -14.69
CA PRO A 317 6.53 0.62 -14.81
C PRO A 317 7.28 -0.47 -14.03
N CYS A 318 6.65 -1.00 -13.00
CA CYS A 318 7.20 -2.00 -12.10
C CYS A 318 6.43 -3.30 -12.23
N VAL A 319 7.13 -4.43 -12.32
CA VAL A 319 6.54 -5.76 -12.15
C VAL A 319 6.38 -6.00 -10.65
N ILE A 320 5.14 -6.04 -10.16
CA ILE A 320 4.84 -6.13 -8.73
C ILE A 320 4.38 -7.54 -8.37
N GLY A 321 5.00 -8.11 -7.33
CA GLY A 321 4.67 -9.42 -6.80
C GLY A 321 4.80 -9.48 -5.27
N ARG A 322 4.87 -10.70 -4.72
CA ARG A 322 4.83 -10.95 -3.27
C ARG A 322 5.89 -10.19 -2.46
N GLU A 323 7.07 -9.99 -3.04
CA GLU A 323 8.21 -9.31 -2.40
C GLU A 323 8.31 -7.83 -2.82
N GLY A 324 7.21 -7.23 -3.30
CA GLY A 324 7.19 -5.88 -3.83
C GLY A 324 7.64 -5.82 -5.29
N VAL A 325 8.57 -4.91 -5.63
CA VAL A 325 9.06 -4.72 -7.01
C VAL A 325 10.05 -5.83 -7.40
N TYR A 326 9.68 -6.66 -8.37
CA TYR A 326 10.57 -7.69 -8.92
C TYR A 326 11.60 -7.09 -9.89
N CYS A 327 11.12 -6.26 -10.81
CA CYS A 327 11.92 -5.56 -11.79
C CYS A 327 11.16 -4.37 -12.36
N THR A 328 11.88 -3.49 -13.06
CA THR A 328 11.28 -2.36 -13.79
C THR A 328 11.30 -2.64 -15.29
N VAL A 329 10.26 -2.18 -16.00
CA VAL A 329 10.18 -2.28 -17.46
C VAL A 329 10.74 -1.01 -18.07
N ARG A 330 11.83 -1.15 -18.83
CA ARG A 330 12.47 -0.01 -19.50
C ARG A 330 11.66 0.41 -20.73
N GLN A 331 11.11 1.62 -20.69
CA GLN A 331 10.41 2.20 -21.83
C GLN A 331 11.37 2.87 -22.81
N LYS A 332 11.03 2.84 -24.11
CA LYS A 332 11.74 3.61 -25.14
C LYS A 332 11.16 5.01 -25.20
N LEU A 333 11.74 5.92 -24.42
CA LEU A 333 11.34 7.32 -24.32
C LEU A 333 11.82 8.15 -25.53
N SER A 334 11.01 9.10 -25.99
CA SER A 334 11.47 10.17 -26.88
C SER A 334 12.37 11.17 -26.15
N GLU A 335 13.11 12.01 -26.86
CA GLU A 335 13.98 13.02 -26.22
C GLU A 335 13.19 14.00 -25.35
N GLN A 336 11.98 14.39 -25.77
CA GLN A 336 11.09 15.22 -24.97
C GLN A 336 10.62 14.49 -23.69
N GLU A 337 10.26 13.21 -23.80
CA GLU A 337 9.86 12.39 -22.65
C GLU A 337 11.02 12.20 -21.68
N LYS A 338 12.24 11.94 -22.17
CA LYS A 338 13.45 11.86 -21.34
C LYS A 338 13.71 13.16 -20.60
N SER A 339 13.63 14.30 -21.28
CA SER A 339 13.82 15.61 -20.66
C SER A 339 12.79 15.90 -19.58
N ALA A 340 11.51 15.53 -19.81
CA ALA A 340 10.46 15.66 -18.81
C ALA A 340 10.69 14.75 -17.59
N VAL A 341 11.09 13.49 -17.82
CA VAL A 341 11.45 12.54 -16.76
C VAL A 341 12.63 13.06 -15.92
N GLN A 342 13.68 13.58 -16.58
CA GLN A 342 14.83 14.17 -15.91
C GLN A 342 14.42 15.39 -15.07
N THR A 343 13.60 16.29 -15.61
CA THR A 343 13.08 17.46 -14.90
C THR A 343 12.27 17.06 -13.66
N CYS A 344 11.45 16.00 -13.78
CA CYS A 344 10.74 15.43 -12.65
C CYS A 344 11.69 14.89 -11.57
N ALA A 345 12.72 14.13 -11.97
CA ALA A 345 13.71 13.61 -11.04
C ALA A 345 14.48 14.74 -10.31
N ASP A 346 14.86 15.79 -11.04
CA ASP A 346 15.50 16.98 -10.46
C ASP A 346 14.60 17.70 -9.46
N SER A 347 13.30 17.84 -9.75
CA SER A 347 12.32 18.43 -8.84
C SER A 347 12.20 17.64 -7.53
N ILE A 348 12.08 16.31 -7.61
CA ILE A 348 12.03 15.43 -6.42
C ILE A 348 13.31 15.57 -5.59
N ARG A 349 14.49 15.53 -6.24
CA ARG A 349 15.79 15.74 -5.58
C ARG A 349 15.89 17.12 -4.94
N GLY A 350 15.35 18.15 -5.58
CA GLY A 350 15.25 19.51 -5.05
C GLY A 350 14.49 19.56 -3.72
N ILE A 351 13.29 18.99 -3.68
CA ILE A 351 12.46 18.93 -2.45
C ILE A 351 13.19 18.19 -1.32
N LEU A 352 13.86 17.08 -1.65
CA LEU A 352 14.64 16.31 -0.68
C LEU A 352 15.80 17.12 -0.09
N ARG A 353 16.49 17.95 -0.90
CA ARG A 353 17.57 18.84 -0.45
C ARG A 353 17.04 19.98 0.41
N GLU A 354 15.98 20.65 -0.02
CA GLU A 354 15.33 21.75 0.73
C GLU A 354 14.86 21.31 2.12
N CYS A 355 14.46 20.05 2.25
CA CYS A 355 14.07 19.45 3.52
C CYS A 355 15.25 18.89 4.34
N GLY A 356 16.49 18.98 3.85
CA GLY A 356 17.69 18.46 4.50
C GLY A 356 17.73 16.93 4.59
N ILE A 357 17.00 16.23 3.72
CA ILE A 357 16.89 14.77 3.69
C ILE A 357 18.02 14.17 2.83
N LEU A 358 18.35 14.83 1.72
CA LEU A 358 19.42 14.42 0.81
C LEU A 358 20.54 15.46 0.96
N GLN A 359 21.68 15.02 1.49
CA GLN A 359 22.88 15.83 1.63
C GLN A 359 23.76 15.62 0.40
N GLU A 360 24.35 16.68 -0.13
CA GLU A 360 25.36 16.54 -1.17
C GLU A 360 26.61 15.94 -0.54
N THR A 361 27.09 14.82 -1.07
CA THR A 361 28.47 14.42 -0.88
C THR A 361 29.33 15.48 -1.57
N ASN A 362 29.85 16.44 -0.80
CA ASN A 362 30.92 17.31 -1.25
C ASN A 362 32.17 16.44 -1.53
N ASN A 363 32.23 15.83 -2.71
CA ASN A 363 33.46 15.27 -3.26
C ASN A 363 34.27 16.40 -3.93
N GLU A 364 34.61 17.44 -3.14
CA GLU A 364 35.56 18.49 -3.53
C GLU A 364 36.62 18.73 -2.42
N ALA A 365 36.95 17.70 -1.65
CA ALA A 365 38.04 17.75 -0.68
C ALA A 365 38.88 16.47 -0.70
N GLU A 366 39.29 16.02 -1.89
CA GLU A 366 40.38 15.05 -2.07
C GLU A 366 40.86 15.13 -3.54
N GLN A 367 41.59 16.18 -3.87
CA GLN A 367 42.59 16.21 -4.95
C GLN A 367 43.63 17.29 -4.68
#